data_AF-A0A2A5CD74-F1
#
_entry.id   AF-A0A2A5CD74-F1
#
_cell.length_a   1.000
_cell.length_b   1.000
_cell.length_c   1.000
_cell.angle_alpha   90.00
_cell.angle_beta   90.00
_cell.angle_gamma   90.00
#
_symmetry.space_group_name_H-M   'P 1'
#
loop_
_entity.id
_entity.type
_entity.pdbx_description
1 polymer ?
#
loop_
_entity_poly.entity_id
_entity_poly.type
_entity_poly.pdbx_seq_one_letter_code
_entity_poly.pdbx_strand_id
1 'polypeptide(L)'
;MEWNSFGSSITGAIVGGLITGLFALMAVRHSFDNQRQQSEENEEKIIKGLLQAIYDEIETVFDRYQETMGAYLDSLQPDQALLMYYPIVSDFFTVYNGNSSLIGRVPDHDLRKQIIKTYTLSKGMVDSFRMNNDLVSRYEFSEKLYAETNLEVHKNHAVAHYANLVTYAASLKESHKALQQEVSVLLQELRRN
;
A
#
# COMPACT_ATOMS: atom_id res chain seq x y z
N MET A 1 79.86 -21.04 5.42
CA MET A 1 78.67 -21.66 4.79
C MET A 1 77.36 -20.90 5.10
N GLU A 2 77.40 -19.62 5.47
CA GLU A 2 76.17 -18.88 5.89
C GLU A 2 75.55 -17.98 4.79
N TRP A 3 76.34 -17.55 3.82
CA TRP A 3 75.90 -16.60 2.76
C TRP A 3 74.86 -17.18 1.79
N ASN A 4 74.95 -18.48 1.48
CA ASN A 4 73.96 -19.15 0.61
C ASN A 4 72.61 -19.40 1.31
N SER A 5 72.59 -19.49 2.64
CA SER A 5 71.34 -19.67 3.41
C SER A 5 70.61 -18.33 3.63
N PHE A 6 71.35 -17.23 3.70
CA PHE A 6 70.80 -15.89 3.89
C PHE A 6 70.20 -15.31 2.60
N GLY A 7 70.84 -15.53 1.45
CA GLY A 7 70.28 -15.14 0.15
C GLY A 7 69.02 -15.92 -0.22
N SER A 8 69.01 -17.24 0.04
CA SER A 8 67.84 -18.09 -0.23
C SER A 8 66.65 -17.80 0.69
N SER A 9 66.88 -17.41 1.95
CA SER A 9 65.80 -17.05 2.88
C SER A 9 65.15 -15.69 2.55
N ILE A 10 65.93 -14.69 2.11
CA ILE A 10 65.41 -13.39 1.67
C ILE A 10 64.64 -13.54 0.35
N THR A 11 65.18 -14.27 -0.62
CA THR A 11 64.48 -14.54 -1.88
C THR A 11 63.20 -15.34 -1.64
N GLY A 12 63.23 -16.34 -0.74
CA GLY A 12 62.04 -17.09 -0.35
C GLY A 12 60.97 -16.24 0.34
N ALA A 13 61.37 -15.30 1.20
CA ALA A 13 60.44 -14.37 1.87
C ALA A 13 59.80 -13.37 0.90
N ILE A 14 60.56 -12.85 -0.07
CA ILE A 14 60.03 -11.95 -1.10
C ILE A 14 59.05 -12.69 -2.01
N VAL A 15 59.41 -13.88 -2.49
CA VAL A 15 58.55 -14.70 -3.34
C VAL A 15 57.30 -15.15 -2.58
N GLY A 16 57.45 -15.60 -1.33
CA GLY A 16 56.32 -15.98 -0.46
C GLY A 16 55.40 -14.80 -0.15
N GLY A 17 55.94 -13.61 0.10
CA GLY A 17 55.17 -12.39 0.32
C GLY A 17 54.40 -11.92 -0.92
N LEU A 18 55.00 -12.01 -2.11
CA LEU A 18 54.32 -11.71 -3.37
C LEU A 18 53.19 -12.68 -3.67
N ILE A 19 53.42 -13.99 -3.50
CA ILE A 19 52.39 -15.01 -3.68
C ILE A 19 51.24 -14.80 -2.68
N THR A 20 51.57 -14.57 -1.40
CA THR A 20 50.57 -14.31 -0.35
C THR A 20 49.75 -13.04 -0.66
N GLY A 21 50.41 -11.96 -1.10
CA GLY A 21 49.73 -10.73 -1.48
C GLY A 21 48.78 -10.90 -2.67
N LEU A 22 49.17 -11.67 -3.69
CA LEU A 22 48.31 -11.98 -4.84
C LEU A 22 47.08 -12.80 -4.44
N PHE A 23 47.24 -13.84 -3.61
CA PHE A 23 46.12 -14.63 -3.11
C PHE A 23 45.20 -13.81 -2.19
N ALA A 24 45.76 -12.93 -1.34
CA ALA A 24 44.96 -12.04 -0.50
C ALA A 24 44.11 -11.07 -1.34
N LEU A 25 44.68 -10.46 -2.38
CA LEU A 25 43.93 -9.58 -3.29
C LEU A 25 42.84 -10.32 -4.07
N MET A 26 43.13 -11.55 -4.52
CA MET A 26 42.14 -12.39 -5.18
C MET A 26 40.99 -12.78 -4.25
N ALA A 27 41.30 -13.16 -3.00
CA ALA A 27 40.30 -13.51 -2.00
C ALA A 27 39.43 -12.30 -1.61
N VAL A 28 40.02 -11.10 -1.47
CA VAL A 28 39.27 -9.87 -1.19
C VAL A 28 38.33 -9.51 -2.33
N ARG A 29 38.79 -9.57 -3.59
CA ARG A 29 37.94 -9.32 -4.76
C ARG A 29 36.79 -10.33 -4.84
N HIS A 30 37.11 -11.61 -4.70
CA HIS A 30 36.09 -12.67 -4.71
C HIS A 30 35.09 -12.50 -3.55
N SER A 31 35.56 -12.13 -2.35
CA SER A 31 34.68 -11.87 -1.21
C SER A 31 33.78 -10.66 -1.45
N PHE A 32 34.29 -9.60 -2.07
CA PHE A 32 33.51 -8.41 -2.40
C PHE A 32 32.44 -8.70 -3.45
N ASP A 33 32.80 -9.42 -4.51
CA ASP A 33 31.86 -9.81 -5.57
C ASP A 33 30.77 -10.73 -5.02
N ASN A 34 31.14 -11.71 -4.18
CA ASN A 34 30.20 -12.62 -3.54
C ASN A 34 29.28 -11.89 -2.54
N GLN A 35 29.82 -10.93 -1.78
CA GLN A 35 29.03 -10.11 -0.86
C GLN A 35 28.05 -9.20 -1.61
N ARG A 36 28.45 -8.66 -2.76
CA ARG A 36 27.58 -7.87 -3.63
C ARG A 36 26.44 -8.72 -4.17
N GLN A 37 26.75 -9.89 -4.74
CA GLN A 37 25.73 -10.82 -5.24
C GLN A 37 24.75 -11.22 -4.14
N GLN A 38 25.27 -11.57 -2.95
CA GLN A 38 24.42 -11.91 -1.80
C GLN A 38 23.54 -10.73 -1.35
N SER A 39 24.03 -9.50 -1.44
CA SER A 39 23.24 -8.29 -1.16
C SER A 39 22.11 -8.10 -2.17
N GLU A 40 22.39 -8.27 -3.46
CA GLU A 40 21.41 -8.17 -4.55
C GLU A 40 20.31 -9.25 -4.40
N GLU A 41 20.70 -10.51 -4.13
CA GLU A 41 19.75 -11.61 -3.87
C GLU A 41 18.87 -11.37 -2.63
N ASN A 42 19.45 -10.78 -1.58
CA ASN A 42 18.69 -10.45 -0.37
C ASN A 42 17.70 -9.31 -0.62
N GLU A 43 18.10 -8.29 -1.40
CA GLU A 43 17.22 -7.20 -1.78
C GLU A 43 16.05 -7.69 -2.63
N GLU A 44 16.29 -8.57 -3.61
CA GLU A 44 15.24 -9.20 -4.40
C GLU A 44 14.24 -9.97 -3.53
N LYS A 45 14.72 -10.77 -2.56
CA LYS A 45 13.86 -11.50 -1.61
C LYS A 45 13.00 -10.56 -0.77
N ILE A 46 13.58 -9.45 -0.29
CA ILE A 46 12.85 -8.44 0.50
C ILE A 46 11.75 -7.81 -0.35
N ILE A 47 12.06 -7.41 -1.58
CA ILE A 47 11.10 -6.77 -2.48
C ILE A 47 9.98 -7.77 -2.83
N LYS A 48 10.32 -9.02 -3.14
CA LYS A 48 9.33 -10.05 -3.42
C LYS A 48 8.41 -10.32 -2.24
N GLY A 49 8.97 -10.44 -1.03
CA GLY A 49 8.18 -10.60 0.20
C GLY A 49 7.25 -9.41 0.45
N LEU A 50 7.71 -8.19 0.18
CA LEU A 50 6.90 -6.98 0.26
C LEU A 50 5.73 -7.01 -0.73
N LEU A 51 6.00 -7.29 -2.01
CA LEU A 51 4.96 -7.30 -3.06
C LEU A 51 3.89 -8.36 -2.76
N GLN A 52 4.29 -9.54 -2.28
CA GLN A 52 3.36 -10.58 -1.84
C GLN A 52 2.51 -10.11 -0.65
N ALA A 53 3.12 -9.47 0.36
CA ALA A 53 2.38 -8.95 1.50
C ALA A 53 1.39 -7.84 1.10
N ILE A 54 1.75 -6.99 0.14
CA ILE A 54 0.85 -5.96 -0.43
C ILE A 54 -0.32 -6.62 -1.18
N TYR A 55 -0.05 -7.67 -1.95
CA TYR A 55 -1.10 -8.45 -2.62
C TYR A 55 -2.12 -8.97 -1.60
N ASP A 56 -1.63 -9.69 -0.58
CA ASP A 56 -2.48 -10.32 0.44
C ASP A 56 -3.29 -9.26 1.22
N GLU A 57 -2.68 -8.12 1.56
CA GLU A 57 -3.37 -7.02 2.23
C GLU A 57 -4.48 -6.41 1.37
N ILE A 58 -4.17 -6.03 0.12
CA ILE A 58 -5.16 -5.40 -0.77
C ILE A 58 -6.30 -6.36 -1.07
N GLU A 59 -6.02 -7.62 -1.40
CA GLU A 59 -7.04 -8.63 -1.67
C GLU A 59 -7.96 -8.80 -0.45
N THR A 60 -7.38 -9.05 0.73
CA THR A 60 -8.16 -9.29 1.96
C THR A 60 -9.01 -8.08 2.36
N VAL A 61 -8.43 -6.88 2.32
CA VAL A 61 -9.14 -5.65 2.74
C VAL A 61 -10.24 -5.31 1.74
N PHE A 62 -9.96 -5.43 0.45
CA PHE A 62 -10.92 -5.12 -0.58
C PHE A 62 -12.07 -6.13 -0.64
N ASP A 63 -11.78 -7.43 -0.51
CA ASP A 63 -12.82 -8.46 -0.46
C ASP A 63 -13.76 -8.22 0.72
N ARG A 64 -13.21 -7.93 1.91
CA ARG A 64 -14.02 -7.62 3.09
C ARG A 64 -14.90 -6.38 2.89
N TYR A 65 -14.36 -5.36 2.24
CA TYR A 65 -15.12 -4.17 1.86
C TYR A 65 -16.23 -4.51 0.84
N GLN A 66 -15.92 -5.29 -0.19
CA GLN A 66 -16.84 -5.65 -1.26
C GLN A 66 -17.99 -6.53 -0.75
N GLU A 67 -17.74 -7.46 0.17
CA GLU A 67 -18.76 -8.27 0.85
C GLU A 67 -19.77 -7.44 1.66
N THR A 68 -19.42 -6.20 2.01
CA THR A 68 -20.22 -5.35 2.88
C THR A 68 -20.70 -4.11 2.13
N MET A 69 -19.99 -3.00 2.26
CA MET A 69 -20.39 -1.71 1.72
C MET A 69 -20.24 -1.62 0.20
N GLY A 70 -19.28 -2.33 -0.40
CA GLY A 70 -19.11 -2.37 -1.86
C GLY A 70 -20.35 -2.94 -2.55
N ALA A 71 -20.82 -4.13 -2.14
CA ALA A 71 -22.05 -4.72 -2.66
C ALA A 71 -23.28 -3.82 -2.46
N TYR A 72 -23.35 -3.11 -1.32
CA TYR A 72 -24.43 -2.16 -1.08
C TYR A 72 -24.38 -0.98 -2.08
N LEU A 73 -23.21 -0.38 -2.29
CA LEU A 73 -23.02 0.69 -3.27
C LEU A 73 -23.32 0.24 -4.70
N ASP A 74 -22.97 -0.99 -5.07
CA ASP A 74 -23.31 -1.57 -6.36
C ASP A 74 -24.83 -1.66 -6.56
N SER A 75 -25.56 -2.08 -5.52
CA SER A 75 -27.03 -2.21 -5.54
C SER A 75 -27.80 -0.88 -5.46
N LEU A 76 -27.14 0.20 -5.01
CA LEU A 76 -27.78 1.51 -4.79
C LEU A 76 -28.34 2.07 -6.11
N GLN A 77 -29.63 2.42 -6.13
CA GLN A 77 -30.25 2.96 -7.34
C GLN A 77 -29.78 4.40 -7.63
N PRO A 78 -29.86 4.86 -8.89
CA PRO A 78 -29.73 6.28 -9.18
C PRO A 78 -30.69 7.11 -8.32
N ASP A 79 -30.25 8.30 -7.92
CA ASP A 79 -31.02 9.24 -7.10
C ASP A 79 -31.38 8.75 -5.68
N GLN A 80 -30.75 7.67 -5.21
CA GLN A 80 -30.92 7.15 -3.85
C GLN A 80 -29.76 7.58 -2.94
N ALA A 81 -30.09 8.08 -1.75
CA ALA A 81 -29.11 8.39 -0.72
C ALA A 81 -28.52 7.14 -0.07
N LEU A 82 -27.24 7.20 0.32
CA LEU A 82 -26.62 6.22 1.22
C LEU A 82 -26.96 6.55 2.68
N LEU A 83 -28.11 6.11 3.16
CA LEU A 83 -28.59 6.30 4.54
C LEU A 83 -28.03 5.28 5.54
N MET A 84 -26.82 4.76 5.30
CA MET A 84 -26.19 3.76 6.17
C MET A 84 -24.97 4.36 6.86
N TYR A 85 -24.88 4.17 8.17
CA TYR A 85 -23.67 4.45 8.92
C TYR A 85 -22.65 3.32 8.70
N TYR A 86 -21.47 3.67 8.16
CA TYR A 86 -20.39 2.71 7.97
C TYR A 86 -19.31 2.85 9.04
N PRO A 87 -19.11 1.87 9.93
CA PRO A 87 -18.14 1.98 11.01
C PRO A 87 -16.70 1.89 10.47
N ILE A 88 -15.95 2.97 10.64
CA ILE A 88 -14.53 3.07 10.25
C ILE A 88 -13.72 3.30 11.51
N VAL A 89 -13.29 2.21 12.14
CA VAL A 89 -12.65 2.24 13.46
C VAL A 89 -11.17 1.84 13.41
N SER A 90 -10.80 0.92 12.50
CA SER A 90 -9.46 0.35 12.44
C SER A 90 -8.73 0.72 11.14
N ASP A 91 -7.41 0.87 11.25
CA ASP A 91 -6.53 0.98 10.09
C ASP A 91 -6.15 -0.42 9.61
N PHE A 92 -6.67 -0.82 8.46
CA PHE A 92 -6.45 -2.13 7.87
C PHE A 92 -5.26 -2.17 6.89
N PHE A 93 -4.56 -1.04 6.68
CA PHE A 93 -3.45 -0.92 5.72
C PHE A 93 -2.07 -1.02 6.39
N THR A 94 -1.92 -2.00 7.28
CA THR A 94 -0.73 -2.16 8.14
C THR A 94 0.56 -2.48 7.38
N VAL A 95 0.50 -3.32 6.34
CA VAL A 95 1.63 -3.68 5.49
C VAL A 95 2.12 -2.47 4.74
N TYR A 96 1.23 -1.76 4.04
CA TYR A 96 1.61 -0.55 3.31
C TYR A 96 2.16 0.55 4.22
N ASN A 97 1.49 0.83 5.33
CA ASN A 97 1.93 1.87 6.25
C ASN A 97 3.28 1.50 6.89
N GLY A 98 3.44 0.24 7.31
CA GLY A 98 4.66 -0.27 7.93
C GLY A 98 5.86 -0.38 6.99
N ASN A 99 5.63 -0.52 5.68
CA ASN A 99 6.69 -0.75 4.69
C ASN A 99 6.79 0.34 3.62
N SER A 100 6.21 1.51 3.85
CA SER A 100 6.23 2.63 2.90
C SER A 100 7.63 3.03 2.41
N SER A 101 8.66 2.89 3.26
CA SER A 101 10.06 3.15 2.90
C SER A 101 10.65 2.11 1.93
N LEU A 102 10.12 0.89 1.91
CA LEU A 102 10.56 -0.18 1.01
C LEU A 102 9.89 -0.10 -0.36
N ILE A 103 8.71 0.54 -0.47
CA ILE A 103 8.03 0.74 -1.76
C ILE A 103 8.93 1.48 -2.75
N GLY A 104 9.71 2.47 -2.27
CA GLY A 104 10.68 3.19 -3.10
C GLY A 104 11.81 2.33 -3.69
N ARG A 105 12.00 1.11 -3.17
CA ARG A 105 13.02 0.16 -3.65
C ARG A 105 12.51 -0.81 -4.70
N VAL A 106 11.19 -0.89 -4.92
CA VAL A 106 10.62 -1.69 -6.00
C VAL A 106 11.15 -1.13 -7.33
N PRO A 107 11.83 -1.88 -8.21
CA PRO A 107 12.49 -1.31 -9.38
C PRO A 107 11.52 -0.78 -10.44
N ASP A 108 10.40 -1.49 -10.62
CA ASP A 108 9.35 -1.13 -11.57
C ASP A 108 8.62 0.15 -11.15
N HIS A 109 8.74 1.20 -11.97
CA HIS A 109 8.13 2.50 -11.74
C HIS A 109 6.60 2.45 -11.79
N ASP A 110 6.04 1.72 -12.76
CA ASP A 110 4.61 1.72 -13.00
C ASP A 110 3.92 0.91 -11.90
N LEU A 111 4.49 -0.23 -11.51
CA LEU A 111 4.03 -0.99 -10.34
C LEU A 111 4.07 -0.15 -9.05
N ARG A 112 5.17 0.57 -8.79
CA ARG A 112 5.24 1.48 -7.62
C ARG A 112 4.11 2.51 -7.63
N LYS A 113 3.90 3.15 -8.78
CA LYS A 113 2.85 4.15 -8.96
C LYS A 113 1.46 3.54 -8.76
N GLN A 114 1.24 2.32 -9.27
CA GLN A 114 -0.02 1.60 -9.16
C GLN A 114 -0.33 1.23 -7.70
N ILE A 115 0.67 0.78 -6.94
CA ILE A 115 0.55 0.56 -5.49
C ILE A 115 0.11 1.86 -4.81
N ILE A 116 0.88 2.94 -4.97
CA ILE A 116 0.61 4.23 -4.30
C ILE A 116 -0.78 4.76 -4.66
N LYS A 117 -1.16 4.70 -5.94
CA LYS A 117 -2.46 5.14 -6.44
C LYS A 117 -3.60 4.34 -5.82
N THR A 118 -3.49 3.01 -5.79
CA THR A 118 -4.52 2.15 -5.21
C THR A 118 -4.74 2.47 -3.74
N TYR A 119 -3.67 2.59 -2.94
CA TYR A 119 -3.81 2.96 -1.53
C TYR A 119 -4.33 4.39 -1.31
N THR A 120 -4.01 5.31 -2.21
CA THR A 120 -4.56 6.68 -2.16
C THR A 120 -6.07 6.66 -2.39
N LEU A 121 -6.55 5.89 -3.37
CA LEU A 121 -7.99 5.72 -3.62
C LEU A 121 -8.69 4.98 -2.48
N SER A 122 -8.09 3.92 -1.95
CA SER A 122 -8.64 3.18 -0.80
C SER A 122 -8.81 4.09 0.42
N LYS A 123 -7.79 4.89 0.75
CA LYS A 123 -7.87 5.86 1.85
C LYS A 123 -8.86 7.00 1.55
N GLY A 124 -8.90 7.48 0.31
CA GLY A 124 -9.92 8.46 -0.13
C GLY A 124 -11.35 7.93 0.01
N MET A 125 -11.56 6.62 -0.23
CA MET A 125 -12.85 5.98 -0.02
C MET A 125 -13.23 5.95 1.46
N VAL A 126 -12.27 5.65 2.35
CA VAL A 126 -12.44 5.72 3.81
C VAL A 126 -12.88 7.12 4.24
N ASP A 127 -12.21 8.16 3.75
CA ASP A 127 -12.58 9.55 4.07
C ASP A 127 -13.95 9.91 3.50
N SER A 128 -14.29 9.40 2.33
CA SER A 128 -15.60 9.63 1.71
C SER A 128 -16.74 9.00 2.52
N PHE A 129 -16.54 7.81 3.06
CA PHE A 129 -17.52 7.21 3.98
C PHE A 129 -17.64 7.97 5.31
N ARG A 130 -16.55 8.52 5.85
CA ARG A 130 -16.63 9.39 7.04
C ARG A 130 -17.47 10.62 6.77
N MET A 131 -17.30 11.24 5.61
CA MET A 131 -18.13 12.36 5.17
C MET A 131 -19.59 11.94 4.99
N ASN A 132 -19.86 10.78 4.38
CA ASN A 132 -21.22 10.26 4.28
C ASN A 132 -21.87 10.07 5.66
N ASN A 133 -21.15 9.50 6.62
CA ASN A 133 -21.64 9.32 7.99
C ASN A 133 -22.02 10.65 8.66
N ASP A 134 -21.23 11.71 8.45
CA ASP A 134 -21.56 13.06 8.94
C ASP A 134 -22.83 13.61 8.27
N LEU A 135 -22.97 13.44 6.95
CA LEU A 135 -24.18 13.85 6.23
C LEU A 135 -25.43 13.10 6.70
N VAL A 136 -25.32 11.79 6.93
CA VAL A 136 -26.41 10.97 7.50
C VAL A 136 -26.79 11.49 8.88
N SER A 137 -25.81 11.77 9.75
CA SER A 137 -26.06 12.28 11.09
C SER A 137 -26.80 13.63 11.08
N ARG A 138 -26.46 14.54 10.15
CA ARG A 138 -27.14 15.84 9.99
C ARG A 138 -28.58 15.69 9.50
N TYR A 139 -28.80 14.77 8.56
CA TYR A 139 -30.14 14.44 8.07
C TYR A 139 -31.01 13.87 9.20
N GLU A 140 -30.52 12.84 9.90
CA GLU A 140 -31.23 12.20 11.02
C GLU A 140 -31.55 13.20 12.15
N PHE A 141 -30.62 14.10 12.45
CA PHE A 141 -30.86 15.16 13.44
C PHE A 141 -31.98 16.11 13.01
N SER A 142 -32.02 16.50 11.73
CA SER A 142 -33.04 17.41 11.21
C SER A 142 -34.42 16.75 11.16
N GLU A 143 -34.48 15.47 10.77
CA GLU A 143 -35.71 14.65 10.82
C GLU A 143 -36.23 14.53 12.25
N LYS A 144 -35.34 14.22 13.21
CA LYS A 144 -35.71 14.15 14.62
C LYS A 144 -36.26 15.49 15.13
N LEU A 145 -35.60 16.60 14.80
CA LEU A 145 -36.03 17.92 15.24
C LEU A 145 -37.38 18.31 14.62
N TYR A 146 -37.63 17.96 13.37
CA TYR A 146 -38.95 18.14 12.76
C TYR A 146 -40.01 17.29 13.46
N ALA A 147 -39.73 16.02 13.76
CA ALA A 147 -40.65 15.14 14.48
C ALA A 147 -41.02 15.66 15.88
N GLU A 148 -40.07 16.31 16.57
CA GLU A 148 -40.28 16.86 17.92
C GLU A 148 -41.01 18.22 17.92
N THR A 149 -40.73 19.07 16.93
CA THR A 149 -41.18 20.48 16.93
C THR A 149 -42.34 20.76 15.98
N ASN A 150 -42.50 19.93 14.94
CA ASN A 150 -43.42 20.10 13.82
C ASN A 150 -43.28 21.45 13.07
N LEU A 151 -42.12 22.11 13.17
CA LEU A 151 -41.87 23.37 12.45
C LEU A 151 -41.37 23.09 11.03
N GLU A 152 -41.98 23.74 10.04
CA GLU A 152 -41.66 23.53 8.61
C GLU A 152 -40.19 23.85 8.26
N VAL A 153 -39.54 24.74 9.02
CA VAL A 153 -38.11 25.03 8.83
C VAL A 153 -37.23 23.80 9.00
N HIS A 154 -37.54 22.92 9.96
CA HIS A 154 -36.75 21.71 10.22
C HIS A 154 -36.99 20.64 9.17
N LYS A 155 -38.23 20.54 8.67
CA LYS A 155 -38.56 19.70 7.51
C LYS A 155 -37.79 20.15 6.26
N ASN A 156 -37.74 21.46 6.00
CA ASN A 156 -36.99 22.01 4.87
C ASN A 156 -35.48 21.70 5.00
N HIS A 157 -34.93 21.74 6.22
CA HIS A 157 -33.55 21.33 6.46
C HIS A 157 -33.33 19.84 6.17
N ALA A 158 -34.23 18.97 6.63
CA ALA A 158 -34.14 17.54 6.36
C ALA A 158 -34.18 17.22 4.86
N VAL A 159 -35.09 17.86 4.12
CA VAL A 159 -35.18 17.75 2.64
C VAL A 159 -33.87 18.19 1.99
N ALA A 160 -33.30 19.32 2.42
CA ALA A 160 -32.04 19.81 1.87
C ALA A 160 -30.85 18.87 2.19
N HIS A 161 -30.77 18.34 3.41
CA HIS A 161 -29.74 17.38 3.79
C HIS A 161 -29.87 16.05 3.03
N TYR A 162 -31.09 15.58 2.81
CA TYR A 162 -31.35 14.40 1.99
C TYR A 162 -30.91 14.60 0.53
N ALA A 163 -31.21 15.75 -0.07
CA ALA A 163 -30.75 16.07 -1.43
C ALA A 163 -29.21 16.08 -1.54
N ASN A 164 -28.52 16.58 -0.51
CA ASN A 164 -27.05 16.51 -0.44
C ASN A 164 -26.55 15.06 -0.37
N LEU A 165 -27.22 14.21 0.42
CA LEU A 165 -26.88 12.78 0.52
C LEU A 165 -27.06 12.05 -0.81
N VAL A 166 -28.13 12.34 -1.55
CA VAL A 166 -28.35 11.78 -2.91
C VAL A 166 -27.22 12.19 -3.84
N THR A 167 -26.87 13.48 -3.86
CA THR A 167 -25.78 14.00 -4.70
C THR A 167 -24.44 13.37 -4.33
N TYR A 168 -24.15 13.25 -3.03
CA TYR A 168 -22.90 12.70 -2.56
C TYR A 168 -22.78 11.19 -2.81
N ALA A 169 -23.88 10.44 -2.69
CA ALA A 169 -23.92 9.02 -2.98
C ALA A 169 -23.55 8.70 -4.44
N ALA A 170 -23.89 9.58 -5.39
CA ALA A 170 -23.47 9.43 -6.78
C ALA A 170 -21.94 9.52 -6.94
N SER A 171 -21.30 10.52 -6.31
CA SER A 171 -19.84 10.67 -6.30
C SER A 171 -19.13 9.52 -5.58
N LEU A 172 -19.72 9.03 -4.49
CA LEU A 172 -19.23 7.86 -3.76
C LEU A 172 -19.25 6.60 -4.62
N LYS A 173 -20.31 6.42 -5.43
CA LYS A 173 -20.43 5.29 -6.36
C LYS A 173 -19.42 5.37 -7.51
N GLU A 174 -19.09 6.58 -7.97
CA GLU A 174 -18.02 6.79 -8.96
C GLU A 174 -16.64 6.44 -8.36
N SER A 175 -16.35 6.94 -7.16
CA SER A 175 -15.12 6.65 -6.42
C SER A 175 -14.96 5.15 -6.15
N HIS A 176 -16.06 4.47 -5.81
CA HIS A 176 -16.10 3.02 -5.64
C HIS A 176 -15.69 2.29 -6.92
N LYS A 177 -16.29 2.64 -8.07
CA LYS A 177 -15.95 2.01 -9.36
C LYS A 177 -14.49 2.22 -9.75
N ALA A 178 -13.98 3.43 -9.55
CA ALA A 178 -12.56 3.73 -9.78
C ALA A 178 -11.67 2.85 -8.89
N LEU A 179 -12.00 2.72 -7.61
CA LEU A 179 -11.27 1.84 -6.70
C LEU A 179 -11.31 0.36 -7.15
N GLN A 180 -12.49 -0.16 -7.53
CA GLN A 180 -12.62 -1.55 -8.00
C GLN A 180 -11.71 -1.83 -9.21
N GLN A 181 -11.66 -0.90 -10.16
CA GLN A 181 -10.80 -1.01 -11.34
C GLN A 181 -9.33 -1.03 -10.95
N GLU A 182 -8.90 -0.11 -10.09
CA GLU A 182 -7.49 0.03 -9.72
C GLU A 182 -6.98 -1.13 -8.86
N VAL A 183 -7.82 -1.65 -7.96
CA VAL A 183 -7.52 -2.87 -7.21
C VAL A 183 -7.37 -4.06 -8.15
N SER A 184 -8.28 -4.24 -9.10
CA SER A 184 -8.18 -5.33 -10.08
C SER A 184 -6.90 -5.23 -10.91
N VAL A 185 -6.48 -4.03 -11.32
CA VAL A 185 -5.23 -3.82 -12.06
C VAL A 185 -4.03 -4.16 -11.18
N LEU A 186 -3.98 -3.64 -9.95
CA LEU A 186 -2.86 -3.86 -9.04
C LEU A 186 -2.68 -5.36 -8.72
N LEU A 187 -3.76 -6.08 -8.40
CA LEU A 187 -3.68 -7.51 -8.10
C LEU A 187 -3.17 -8.32 -9.29
N GLN A 188 -3.53 -7.94 -10.52
CA GLN A 188 -3.00 -8.59 -11.72
C GLN A 188 -1.51 -8.30 -11.93
N GLU A 189 -1.06 -7.07 -11.68
CA GLU A 189 0.35 -6.70 -11.78
C GLU A 189 1.20 -7.40 -10.71
N LEU A 190 0.73 -7.44 -9.47
CA LEU A 190 1.42 -8.10 -8.36
C LEU A 190 1.54 -9.62 -8.57
N ARG A 191 0.56 -10.27 -9.20
CA ARG A 191 0.62 -11.72 -9.51
C ARG A 191 1.67 -12.06 -10.58
N ARG A 192 2.06 -11.08 -11.42
CA ARG A 192 3.05 -11.28 -12.49
C ARG A 192 4.49 -11.11 -12.01
N ASN A 193 4.68 -10.47 -10.85
CA ASN A 193 5.99 -10.18 -10.24
C ASN A 193 6.28 -11.14 -9.08
#